data_AF-A0A410QEU2-F1
#
_entry.id   AF-A0A410QEU2-F1
#
_cell.length_a   1.000
_cell.length_b   1.000
_cell.length_c   1.000
_cell.angle_alpha   90.00
_cell.angle_beta   90.00
_cell.angle_gamma   90.00
#
_symmetry.space_group_name_H-M   'P 1'
#
loop_
_entity.id
_entity.type
_entity.pdbx_description
1 polymer ?
#
loop_
_entity_poly.entity_id
_entity_poly.type
_entity_poly.pdbx_seq_one_letter_code
_entity_poly.pdbx_strand_id
1 'polypeptide(L)'
;MFVILAGIIGPIVQEVVCRHFVPKCLYGNYSMVGVIFMQAVIFGVGHMNIIESIYAFMGGVLFMVLVLWTDNLYPAVICHMAANLYSLVVSHFLHKYGVDLKMFLAVSMIPLLIIAYKNRKYDALDKNNPYWS
;
A
#
# COMPACT_ATOMS: atom_id res chain seq x y z
N MET A 1 -6.27 -22.70 3.17
CA MET A 1 -4.84 -22.39 3.43
C MET A 1 -4.34 -21.25 2.55
N PHE A 2 -4.47 -21.33 1.22
CA PHE A 2 -4.01 -20.29 0.29
C PHE A 2 -4.54 -18.87 0.59
N VAL A 3 -5.84 -18.71 0.85
CA VAL A 3 -6.44 -17.39 1.16
C VAL A 3 -5.84 -16.76 2.42
N ILE A 4 -5.53 -17.54 3.45
CA ILE A 4 -4.91 -17.01 4.68
C ILE A 4 -3.48 -16.57 4.38
N LEU A 5 -2.73 -17.38 3.63
CA LEU A 5 -1.33 -17.08 3.31
C LEU A 5 -1.22 -15.88 2.35
N ALA A 6 -1.89 -15.91 1.21
CA ALA A 6 -1.80 -14.86 0.20
C ALA A 6 -2.65 -13.62 0.51
N GLY A 7 -3.77 -13.78 1.23
CA GLY A 7 -4.69 -12.69 1.52
C GLY A 7 -4.44 -11.94 2.83
N ILE A 8 -3.72 -12.56 3.78
CA ILE A 8 -3.52 -12.01 5.13
C ILE A 8 -2.03 -11.97 5.48
N ILE A 9 -1.39 -13.13 5.57
CA ILE A 9 0.01 -13.21 6.05
C ILE A 9 0.97 -12.55 5.06
N GLY A 10 0.81 -12.79 3.76
CA GLY A 10 1.60 -12.21 2.69
C GLY A 10 1.59 -10.68 2.74
N PRO A 11 0.42 -10.02 2.69
CA PRO A 11 0.32 -8.57 2.82
C PRO A 11 0.95 -8.01 4.09
N ILE A 12 0.80 -8.67 5.25
CA ILE A 12 1.45 -8.23 6.50
C ILE A 12 2.98 -8.21 6.32
N VAL A 13 3.56 -9.31 5.84
CA VAL A 13 5.02 -9.41 5.63
C VAL A 13 5.49 -8.41 4.59
N GLN A 14 4.77 -8.28 3.47
CA GLN A 14 5.10 -7.35 2.40
C GLN A 14 5.08 -5.90 2.88
N GLU A 15 4.07 -5.49 3.65
CA GLU A 15 4.01 -4.14 4.20
C GLU A 15 5.11 -3.90 5.24
N VAL A 16 5.45 -4.87 6.10
CA VAL A 16 6.59 -4.73 7.02
C VAL A 16 7.90 -4.52 6.25
N VAL A 17 8.16 -5.33 5.22
CA VAL A 17 9.36 -5.21 4.38
C VAL A 17 9.38 -3.86 3.63
N CYS A 18 8.30 -3.55 2.91
CA CYS A 18 8.23 -2.41 2.01
C CYS A 18 7.89 -1.09 2.71
N ARG A 19 7.40 -1.08 3.96
CA ARG A 19 7.11 0.14 4.73
C ARG A 19 7.94 0.27 5.98
N HIS A 20 8.91 -0.59 6.23
CA HIS A 20 9.84 -0.40 7.34
C HIS A 20 11.29 -0.62 6.91
N PHE A 21 11.60 -1.72 6.24
CA PHE A 21 12.98 -2.04 5.88
C PHE A 21 13.46 -1.31 4.63
N VAL A 22 12.75 -1.47 3.51
CA VAL A 22 13.11 -0.86 2.21
C VAL A 22 13.29 0.67 2.31
N PRO A 23 12.31 1.45 2.80
CA PRO A 23 12.45 2.90 2.88
C PRO A 23 13.59 3.33 3.83
N LYS A 24 13.85 2.60 4.93
CA LYS A 24 14.98 2.91 5.83
C LYS A 24 16.35 2.66 5.17
N CYS A 25 16.47 1.68 4.28
CA CYS A 25 17.70 1.49 3.49
C CYS A 25 17.92 2.60 2.44
N LEU A 26 16.84 3.19 1.93
CA LEU A 26 16.90 4.29 0.96
C LEU A 26 17.07 5.65 1.66
N TYR A 27 16.60 5.76 2.90
CA TYR A 27 16.73 6.95 3.73
C TYR A 27 18.22 7.31 3.94
N GLY A 28 18.55 8.59 3.76
CA GLY A 28 19.92 9.11 3.82
C GLY A 28 20.63 9.20 2.47
N ASN A 29 20.27 8.35 1.49
CA ASN A 29 20.87 8.37 0.15
C ASN A 29 19.98 9.06 -0.90
N TYR A 30 18.68 9.15 -0.65
CA TYR A 30 17.70 9.71 -1.58
C TYR A 30 16.84 10.79 -0.91
N SER A 31 16.20 11.66 -1.73
CA SER A 31 15.18 12.59 -1.26
C SER A 31 13.93 11.86 -0.78
N MET A 32 13.08 12.48 0.03
CA MET A 32 11.84 11.83 0.52
C MET A 32 10.92 11.37 -0.61
N VAL A 33 10.79 12.20 -1.65
CA VAL A 33 10.05 11.82 -2.86
C VAL A 33 10.71 10.61 -3.54
N GLY A 34 12.05 10.59 -3.64
CA GLY A 34 12.81 9.47 -4.17
C GLY A 34 12.63 8.18 -3.37
N VAL A 35 12.63 8.27 -2.04
CA VAL A 35 12.39 7.12 -1.15
C VAL A 35 10.99 6.56 -1.40
N ILE A 36 9.95 7.40 -1.36
CA ILE A 36 8.56 6.99 -1.61
C ILE A 36 8.41 6.32 -2.97
N PHE A 37 8.98 6.93 -4.02
CA PHE A 37 8.89 6.43 -5.38
C PHE A 37 9.61 5.09 -5.56
N MET A 38 10.88 4.99 -5.14
CA MET A 38 11.70 3.79 -5.32
C MET A 38 11.14 2.60 -4.54
N GLN A 39 10.69 2.84 -3.30
CA GLN A 39 9.93 1.86 -2.53
C GLN A 39 8.72 1.37 -3.35
N ALA A 40 7.88 2.28 -3.84
CA ALA A 40 6.68 1.91 -4.59
C ALA A 40 6.99 1.10 -5.86
N VAL A 41 8.09 1.42 -6.56
CA VAL A 41 8.56 0.65 -7.72
C VAL A 41 8.93 -0.77 -7.32
N ILE A 42 9.72 -0.96 -6.26
CA ILE A 42 10.11 -2.29 -5.77
C ILE A 42 8.87 -3.13 -5.44
N PHE A 43 7.90 -2.52 -4.77
CA PHE A 43 6.64 -3.17 -4.43
C PHE A 43 5.80 -3.54 -5.67
N GLY A 44 5.71 -2.65 -6.65
CA GLY A 44 5.04 -2.92 -7.92
C GLY A 44 5.68 -4.06 -8.71
N VAL A 45 7.01 -4.04 -8.87
CA VAL A 45 7.76 -5.08 -9.58
C VAL A 45 7.62 -6.44 -8.90
N GLY A 46 7.53 -6.47 -7.56
CA GLY A 46 7.36 -7.70 -6.78
C GLY A 46 6.08 -8.50 -7.08
N HIS A 47 5.09 -7.91 -7.77
CA HIS A 47 3.85 -8.59 -8.15
C HIS A 47 3.99 -9.46 -9.41
N MET A 48 5.08 -9.33 -10.17
CA MET A 48 5.40 -10.20 -11.32
C MET A 48 4.33 -10.27 -12.43
N ASN A 49 3.39 -9.32 -12.44
CA ASN A 49 2.33 -9.19 -13.44
C ASN A 49 2.16 -7.70 -13.77
N ILE A 50 2.17 -7.33 -15.05
CA ILE A 50 2.20 -5.92 -15.45
C ILE A 50 0.98 -5.11 -14.98
N ILE A 51 -0.21 -5.71 -15.00
CA ILE A 51 -1.45 -5.05 -14.61
C ILE A 51 -1.46 -4.86 -13.08
N GLU A 52 -1.13 -5.91 -12.34
CA GLU A 52 -1.04 -5.85 -10.88
C GLU A 52 0.10 -4.93 -10.43
N SER A 53 1.23 -4.90 -11.15
CA SER A 53 2.36 -4.01 -10.90
C SER A 53 1.98 -2.53 -10.99
N ILE A 54 1.13 -2.14 -11.94
CA ILE A 54 0.65 -0.75 -12.05
C ILE A 54 -0.19 -0.39 -10.82
N TYR A 55 -1.15 -1.25 -10.46
CA TYR A 55 -1.99 -1.02 -9.29
C TYR A 55 -1.19 -1.04 -7.98
N ALA A 56 -0.24 -1.97 -7.86
CA ALA A 56 0.63 -2.11 -6.71
C ALA A 56 1.59 -0.93 -6.60
N PHE A 57 2.13 -0.39 -7.70
CA PHE A 57 2.93 0.83 -7.66
C PHE A 57 2.11 2.01 -7.11
N MET A 58 0.90 2.24 -7.63
CA MET A 58 0.01 3.31 -7.15
C MET A 58 -0.36 3.11 -5.68
N GLY A 59 -0.72 1.89 -5.29
CA GLY A 59 -0.96 1.52 -3.90
C GLY A 59 0.28 1.67 -3.02
N GLY A 60 1.47 1.40 -3.57
CA GLY A 60 2.76 1.53 -2.89
C GLY A 60 3.05 2.96 -2.48
N VAL A 61 2.84 3.91 -3.39
CA VAL A 61 2.94 5.34 -3.10
C VAL A 61 1.93 5.73 -2.02
N LEU A 62 0.68 5.32 -2.20
CA LEU A 62 -0.43 5.64 -1.31
C LEU A 62 -0.21 5.13 0.12
N PHE A 63 0.13 3.86 0.26
CA PHE A 63 0.40 3.23 1.55
C PHE A 63 1.62 3.85 2.23
N MET A 64 2.69 4.18 1.49
CA MET A 64 3.86 4.84 2.09
C MET A 64 3.49 6.22 2.65
N VAL A 65 2.73 7.02 1.88
CA VAL A 65 2.25 8.33 2.33
C VAL A 65 1.34 8.20 3.55
N LEU A 66 0.44 7.22 3.59
CA LEU A 66 -0.41 6.95 4.75
C LEU A 66 0.41 6.61 6.00
N VAL A 67 1.43 5.75 5.88
CA VAL A 67 2.30 5.39 7.00
C VAL A 67 3.04 6.63 7.50
N LEU A 68 3.58 7.46 6.60
CA LEU A 68 4.29 8.68 6.97
C LEU A 68 3.37 9.72 7.64
N TRP A 69 2.14 9.88 7.17
CA TRP A 69 1.17 10.80 7.78
C TRP A 69 0.68 10.35 9.16
N THR A 70 0.62 9.04 9.40
CA THR A 70 0.01 8.47 10.61
C THR A 70 1.01 7.96 11.63
N ASP A 71 2.28 7.81 11.22
CA ASP A 71 3.33 7.07 11.94
C ASP A 71 2.83 5.68 12.38
N ASN A 72 2.13 5.00 11.47
CA ASN A 72 1.46 3.75 11.78
C ASN A 72 1.36 2.84 10.55
N LEU A 73 1.74 1.57 10.72
CA LEU A 73 1.70 0.56 9.67
C LEU A 73 0.29 -0.02 9.42
N TYR A 74 -0.60 0.00 10.43
CA TYR A 74 -1.92 -0.62 10.36
C TYR A 74 -2.77 -0.17 9.18
N PRO A 75 -2.87 1.13 8.82
CA PRO A 75 -3.67 1.57 7.68
C PRO A 75 -3.25 0.90 6.37
N ALA A 76 -1.94 0.82 6.11
CA ALA A 76 -1.40 0.18 4.92
C ALA A 76 -1.70 -1.33 4.90
N VAL A 77 -1.46 -2.03 6.01
CA VAL A 77 -1.73 -3.47 6.15
C VAL A 77 -3.20 -3.78 5.92
N ILE A 78 -4.11 -3.03 6.55
CA ILE A 78 -5.55 -3.26 6.43
C ILE A 78 -6.01 -3.03 4.99
N CYS A 79 -5.59 -1.94 4.35
CA CYS A 79 -5.93 -1.67 2.96
C CYS A 79 -5.36 -2.73 2.01
N HIS A 80 -4.13 -3.19 2.23
CA HIS A 80 -3.49 -4.19 1.39
C HIS A 80 -4.13 -5.58 1.54
N MET A 81 -4.45 -5.99 2.78
CA MET A 81 -5.22 -7.20 3.05
C MET A 81 -6.61 -7.13 2.39
N ALA A 82 -7.31 -6.00 2.53
CA ALA A 82 -8.63 -5.81 1.91
C ALA A 82 -8.56 -5.95 0.37
N ALA A 83 -7.55 -5.34 -0.25
CA ALA A 83 -7.33 -5.45 -1.70
C ALA A 83 -7.05 -6.91 -2.13
N ASN A 84 -6.21 -7.64 -1.39
CA ASN A 84 -5.88 -9.03 -1.71
C ASN A 84 -7.08 -9.96 -1.48
N LEU A 85 -7.79 -9.83 -0.36
CA LEU A 85 -8.98 -10.63 -0.09
C LEU A 85 -10.09 -10.37 -1.12
N TYR A 86 -10.26 -9.11 -1.54
CA TYR A 86 -11.16 -8.78 -2.63
C TYR A 86 -10.74 -9.49 -3.92
N SER A 87 -9.47 -9.36 -4.31
CA SER A 87 -8.95 -10.00 -5.53
C SER A 87 -9.13 -11.52 -5.52
N LEU A 88 -8.70 -12.18 -4.43
CA LEU A 88 -8.67 -13.64 -4.30
C LEU A 88 -10.04 -14.29 -4.13
N VAL A 89 -10.96 -13.65 -3.40
CA VAL A 89 -12.24 -14.26 -3.00
C VAL A 89 -13.42 -13.61 -3.70
N VAL A 90 -13.54 -12.29 -3.55
CA VAL A 90 -14.76 -11.56 -3.94
C VAL A 90 -14.83 -11.38 -5.45
N SER A 91 -13.72 -11.01 -6.09
CA SER A 91 -13.68 -10.74 -7.53
C SER A 91 -14.02 -11.97 -8.34
N HIS A 92 -13.53 -13.15 -7.94
CA HIS A 92 -13.78 -14.41 -8.62
C HIS A 92 -15.27 -14.81 -8.56
N PHE A 93 -15.92 -14.55 -7.43
CA PHE A 93 -17.34 -14.81 -7.25
C PHE A 93 -18.22 -13.82 -8.04
N LEU A 94 -17.93 -12.52 -7.96
CA LEU A 94 -18.73 -11.47 -8.60
C LEU A 94 -18.60 -11.46 -10.13
N HIS A 95 -17.42 -11.79 -10.66
CA HIS A 95 -17.20 -11.87 -12.10
C HIS A 95 -18.11 -12.92 -12.77
N LYS A 96 -18.49 -13.99 -12.05
CA LYS A 96 -19.48 -14.97 -12.52
C LYS A 96 -20.85 -14.35 -12.84
N TYR A 97 -21.18 -13.23 -12.19
CA TYR A 97 -22.42 -12.49 -12.37
C TYR A 97 -22.24 -11.24 -13.24
N GLY A 98 -21.09 -11.09 -13.91
CA GLY A 98 -20.77 -9.93 -14.74
C GLY A 98 -20.50 -8.65 -13.95
N VAL A 99 -20.20 -8.75 -12.65
CA VAL A 99 -19.93 -7.60 -11.78
C VAL A 99 -18.43 -7.46 -11.54
N ASP A 100 -17.88 -6.30 -11.90
CA ASP A 100 -16.51 -5.88 -11.55
C ASP A 100 -16.56 -4.63 -10.66
N LEU A 101 -16.03 -4.74 -9.44
CA LEU A 101 -15.98 -3.63 -8.47
C LEU A 101 -14.56 -3.09 -8.27
N LYS A 102 -13.56 -3.53 -9.05
CA LYS A 102 -12.17 -3.05 -8.92
C LYS A 102 -12.08 -1.53 -9.00
N MET A 103 -12.76 -0.93 -9.99
CA MET A 103 -12.78 0.51 -10.17
C MET A 103 -13.51 1.23 -9.02
N PHE A 104 -14.62 0.67 -8.53
CA PHE A 104 -15.35 1.21 -7.39
C PHE A 104 -14.48 1.22 -6.12
N LEU A 105 -13.78 0.13 -5.84
CA LEU A 105 -12.87 0.02 -4.69
C LEU A 105 -11.69 0.98 -4.80
N ALA A 106 -11.08 1.10 -5.99
CA ALA A 106 -10.02 2.08 -6.22
C ALA A 106 -10.49 3.52 -5.95
N VAL A 107 -11.68 3.89 -6.42
CA VAL A 107 -12.27 5.22 -6.16
C VAL A 107 -12.62 5.40 -4.68
N SER A 108 -13.07 4.34 -3.98
CA SER A 108 -13.39 4.39 -2.55
C SER A 108 -12.18 4.67 -1.66
N MET A 109 -10.95 4.49 -2.17
CA MET A 109 -9.74 4.89 -1.46
C MET A 109 -9.56 6.42 -1.38
N ILE A 110 -10.16 7.19 -2.31
CA ILE A 110 -10.01 8.65 -2.36
C ILE A 110 -10.58 9.33 -1.09
N PRO A 111 -11.81 9.02 -0.63
CA PRO A 111 -12.31 9.52 0.65
C PRO A 111 -11.41 9.16 1.84
N LEU A 112 -10.91 7.92 1.90
CA LEU A 112 -10.02 7.47 2.98
C LEU A 112 -8.71 8.27 2.99
N LEU A 113 -8.13 8.53 1.81
CA LEU A 113 -6.97 9.40 1.67
C LEU A 113 -7.26 10.83 2.12
N ILE A 114 -8.41 11.39 1.75
CA ILE A 114 -8.79 12.75 2.15
C ILE A 114 -8.94 12.83 3.67
N ILE A 115 -9.58 11.83 4.28
CA ILE A 115 -9.72 11.75 5.74
C ILE A 115 -8.33 11.62 6.38
N ALA A 116 -7.46 10.75 5.86
CA ALA A 116 -6.11 10.59 6.37
C ALA A 116 -5.27 11.87 6.22
N TYR A 117 -5.39 12.57 5.10
CA TYR A 117 -4.70 13.83 4.84
C TYR A 117 -5.15 14.95 5.80
N LYS A 118 -6.47 15.05 6.04
CA LYS A 118 -7.04 16.01 7.00
C LYS A 118 -6.61 15.73 8.43
N ASN A 119 -6.44 14.46 8.79
CA ASN A 119 -6.05 14.02 10.13
C ASN A 119 -4.55 13.63 10.22
N ARG A 120 -3.73 14.06 9.25
CA ARG A 120 -2.30 13.70 9.26
C ARG A 120 -1.63 14.30 10.49
N LYS A 121 -0.83 13.49 11.17
CA LYS A 121 -0.02 13.92 12.32
C LYS A 121 1.29 14.55 11.87
N TYR A 122 1.82 14.10 10.75
CA TYR A 122 3.12 14.50 10.23
C TYR A 122 3.05 14.84 8.75
N ASP A 123 4.02 15.62 8.28
CA ASP A 123 4.26 15.80 6.86
C ASP A 123 5.03 14.58 6.31
N ALA A 124 4.64 14.09 5.14
CA ALA A 124 5.29 12.93 4.53
C ALA A 124 6.69 13.27 3.98
N LEU A 125 6.98 14.54 3.70
CA LEU A 125 8.24 15.00 3.15
C LEU A 125 9.17 15.60 4.21
N ASP A 126 8.73 15.65 5.48
CA ASP A 126 9.56 16.12 6.59
C ASP A 126 10.63 15.07 6.96
N LYS A 127 11.88 15.51 6.97
CA LYS A 127 13.04 14.70 7.35
C LYS A 127 13.06 14.33 8.83
N ASN A 128 12.36 15.09 9.66
CA ASN A 128 12.26 14.88 11.11
C ASN A 128 11.02 14.06 11.50
N ASN A 129 10.31 13.48 10.53
CA ASN A 129 9.17 12.60 10.78
C ASN A 129 9.61 11.42 11.69
N PRO A 130 8.93 11.15 12.82
CA PRO A 130 9.35 10.15 13.80
C PRO A 130 9.46 8.75 13.24
N TYR A 131 8.76 8.45 12.14
CA TYR A 131 8.88 7.21 11.39
C TYR A 131 10.34 6.83 11.05
N TRP A 132 11.22 7.82 10.85
CA TRP A 132 12.63 7.61 10.50
C TRP A 132 13.53 7.27 11.69
N SER A 133 12.98 7.31 12.91
CA SER A 133 13.71 7.01 14.15
C SER A 133 13.87 5.50 14.37
#